data_AF-D2VVW7-F1
#
_entry.id   AF-D2VVW7-F1
#
_cell.length_a   1.000
_cell.length_b   1.000
_cell.length_c   1.000
_cell.angle_alpha   90.00
_cell.angle_beta   90.00
_cell.angle_gamma   90.00
#
_symmetry.space_group_name_H-M   'P 1'
#
loop_
_entity.id
_entity.type
_entity.pdbx_description
1 polymer ?
#
loop_
_entity_poly.entity_id
_entity_poly.type
_entity_poly.pdbx_seq_one_letter_code
_entity_poly.pdbx_strand_id
1 'polypeptide(L)'
;MSLYSLLRNYSKPTIKQIELSLDGNLCRCTGYRSILDMAISLSDEYNHDLNDNINDTNNNTSIYGNGCGNYQCKWFASTPIRNVASIGGNIMTGSPISDLVPIWQSLNAKLNLLNIKTNEIRNISIRDLYIGYRKLNILPTEILLNVIIPNIVTDNNIYCKAFKQSKRKEDDIAIVNSCMTIKLNNNNIIEDCSISFGGMSFMVIYLNYLNEYLIGKNFIENYNLILENSIKLLNEKLNLNENTPGGQSLYRMTLSQKEESIQSEYHYLPKIDKYEFGQYIQDLKLKSNIIDLNLVKELNTIGKNHVDIYGKKSVEGKSQYLDDIPHLENELQAYPIFTTQPYAKIIEIDESKALEMEGVKYFVNYKDVPNNNIGIVIPNEEEVFKSSESTSCGQLIGLILANTLNQAREASKKVIIKYQPFENSKPILNIDDAINSNSFFNDQYRHLQSSNISFSEFKEMIKNTKIENEYEYIEGDCYIGGQEHFYLETQSCLVIPESNNFIEKSGWTIYSSTQSISTTQQLVSKALNLSMNQIQVKTPQKIGGGFGGKETRASVLACACAIGALKSQQTVRLWNVIFNRTIKL
;
A
#
# COMPACT_ATOMS: atom_id res chain seq x y z
N MET A 1 4.27 -0.64 28.12
CA MET A 1 3.39 -0.18 29.21
C MET A 1 2.36 -1.23 29.57
N SER A 2 1.55 -1.72 28.62
CA SER A 2 0.55 -2.76 28.88
C SER A 2 1.13 -4.09 29.37
N LEU A 3 2.17 -4.61 28.72
CA LEU A 3 2.85 -5.84 29.16
C LEU A 3 3.44 -5.69 30.58
N TYR A 4 3.99 -4.53 30.90
CA TYR A 4 4.50 -4.24 32.25
C TYR A 4 3.38 -4.24 33.29
N SER A 5 2.23 -3.60 32.99
CA SER A 5 1.05 -3.64 33.85
C SER A 5 0.47 -5.05 34.00
N LEU A 6 0.46 -5.84 32.92
CA LEU A 6 0.04 -7.24 32.95
C LEU A 6 0.94 -8.06 33.88
N LEU A 7 2.26 -7.96 33.73
CA LEU A 7 3.23 -8.69 34.55
C LEU A 7 3.24 -8.28 36.01
N ARG A 8 2.80 -7.05 36.33
CA ARG A 8 2.64 -6.58 37.70
C ARG A 8 1.40 -7.17 38.39
N ASN A 9 0.35 -7.44 37.61
CA ASN A 9 -0.92 -7.99 38.10
C ASN A 9 -0.95 -9.52 38.03
N TYR A 10 -0.19 -10.10 37.10
CA TYR A 10 -0.07 -11.53 36.85
C TYR A 10 1.40 -11.86 36.66
N SER A 11 2.02 -12.49 37.66
CA SER A 11 3.43 -12.91 37.58
C SER A 11 3.69 -13.92 36.46
N LYS A 12 2.64 -14.63 36.03
CA LYS A 12 2.63 -15.65 34.96
C LYS A 12 1.33 -15.52 34.15
N PRO A 13 1.25 -14.61 33.17
CA PRO A 13 0.02 -14.39 32.42
C PRO A 13 -0.21 -15.49 31.36
N THR A 14 -1.48 -15.83 31.09
CA THR A 14 -1.88 -16.72 29.98
C THR A 14 -1.67 -16.05 28.62
N ILE A 15 -1.54 -16.82 27.54
CA ILE A 15 -1.41 -16.28 26.17
C ILE A 15 -2.58 -15.35 25.86
N LYS A 16 -3.79 -15.74 26.23
CA LYS A 16 -5.00 -14.92 26.00
C LYS A 16 -4.97 -13.59 26.76
N GLN A 17 -4.42 -13.56 27.98
CA GLN A 17 -4.26 -12.32 28.73
C GLN A 17 -3.17 -11.42 28.13
N ILE A 18 -2.10 -12.02 27.59
CA ILE A 18 -1.06 -11.31 26.86
C ILE A 18 -1.61 -10.69 25.58
N GLU A 19 -2.32 -11.47 24.77
CA GLU A 19 -2.97 -11.00 23.54
C GLU A 19 -3.93 -9.85 23.83
N LEU A 20 -4.86 -10.02 24.77
CA LEU A 20 -5.81 -8.98 25.16
C LEU A 20 -5.13 -7.72 25.71
N SER A 21 -4.04 -7.88 26.45
CA SER A 21 -3.27 -6.74 26.97
C SER A 21 -2.52 -5.98 25.86
N LEU A 22 -2.23 -6.62 24.75
CA LEU A 22 -1.49 -6.02 23.63
C LEU A 22 -2.41 -5.55 22.48
N ASP A 23 -3.65 -6.06 22.40
CA ASP A 23 -4.61 -5.89 21.30
C ASP A 23 -5.00 -4.43 20.97
N GLY A 24 -4.81 -3.51 21.92
CA GLY A 24 -5.13 -2.08 21.73
C GLY A 24 -3.94 -1.10 21.78
N ASN A 25 -2.74 -1.58 22.07
CA ASN A 25 -1.66 -0.72 22.58
C ASN A 25 -0.40 -0.62 21.69
N LEU A 26 -0.42 -1.20 20.49
CA LEU A 26 0.78 -1.33 19.64
C LEU A 26 0.58 -0.69 18.26
N CYS A 27 1.50 0.20 17.88
CA CYS A 27 1.55 0.89 16.59
C CYS A 27 2.11 -0.01 15.47
N ARG A 28 1.55 0.11 14.25
CA ARG A 28 1.75 -0.76 13.07
C ARG A 28 3.14 -0.75 12.45
N CYS A 29 4.01 0.14 12.94
CA CYS A 29 5.30 0.46 12.31
C CYS A 29 6.48 -0.37 12.85
N THR A 30 6.30 -1.11 13.95
CA THR A 30 7.36 -1.87 14.62
C THR A 30 6.95 -3.32 14.80
N GLY A 31 7.23 -4.18 13.80
CA GLY A 31 7.09 -5.65 13.83
C GLY A 31 6.38 -6.25 15.06
N TYR A 32 5.06 -6.34 15.00
CA TYR A 32 4.19 -6.81 16.09
C TYR A 32 4.57 -8.18 16.64
N ARG A 33 4.95 -9.08 15.73
CA ARG A 33 5.11 -10.48 16.04
C ARG A 33 6.24 -10.73 17.03
N SER A 34 7.38 -10.02 16.91
CA SER A 34 8.48 -10.13 17.87
C SER A 34 8.16 -9.63 19.29
N ILE A 35 7.28 -8.64 19.44
CA ILE A 35 6.85 -8.15 20.76
C ILE A 35 5.86 -9.12 21.39
N LEU A 36 4.93 -9.64 20.57
CA LEU A 36 3.96 -10.64 21.01
C LEU A 36 4.64 -11.96 21.37
N ASP A 37 5.57 -12.46 20.56
CA ASP A 37 6.30 -13.70 20.81
C ASP A 37 7.16 -13.59 22.08
N MET A 38 7.82 -12.45 22.32
CA MET A 38 8.51 -12.20 23.59
C MET A 38 7.54 -12.17 24.77
N ALA A 39 6.37 -11.56 24.62
CA ALA A 39 5.37 -11.52 25.68
C ALA A 39 4.80 -12.91 25.96
N ILE A 40 4.55 -13.71 24.91
CA ILE A 40 4.11 -15.10 24.98
C ILE A 40 5.16 -15.97 25.67
N SER A 41 6.46 -15.74 25.45
CA SER A 41 7.51 -16.50 26.15
C SER A 41 7.55 -16.28 27.66
N LEU A 42 6.80 -15.30 28.18
CA LEU A 42 6.61 -15.07 29.62
C LEU A 42 5.40 -15.83 30.19
N SER A 43 4.65 -16.55 29.35
CA SER A 43 3.56 -17.43 29.75
C SER A 43 4.07 -18.83 30.08
N ASP A 44 3.49 -19.47 31.10
CA ASP A 44 3.74 -20.90 31.38
C ASP A 44 3.18 -21.80 30.26
N GLU A 45 2.22 -21.30 29.45
CA GLU A 45 1.65 -22.01 28.30
C GLU A 45 2.68 -22.18 27.16
N TYR A 46 3.75 -21.38 27.13
CA TYR A 46 4.76 -21.40 26.06
C TYR A 46 5.56 -22.71 25.97
N ASN A 47 5.79 -23.38 27.11
CA ASN A 47 6.50 -24.65 27.14
C ASN A 47 5.62 -25.86 26.77
N HIS A 48 4.29 -25.68 26.70
CA HIS A 48 3.38 -26.72 26.22
C HIS A 48 3.33 -26.73 24.69
N ASP A 49 3.28 -25.57 24.03
CA ASP A 49 3.23 -25.49 22.57
C ASP A 49 4.54 -25.90 21.86
N LEU A 50 5.70 -25.76 22.50
CA LEU A 50 6.97 -26.23 21.93
C LEU A 50 7.08 -27.77 21.91
N ASN A 51 6.44 -28.46 22.85
CA ASN A 51 6.40 -29.93 22.89
C ASN A 51 5.23 -30.50 22.10
N ASP A 52 4.13 -29.76 21.96
CA ASP A 52 3.02 -30.18 21.09
C ASP A 52 3.39 -30.03 19.59
N ASN A 53 4.25 -29.07 19.22
CA ASN A 53 4.78 -28.96 17.85
C ASN A 53 5.76 -30.09 17.43
N ILE A 54 6.27 -30.90 18.36
CA ILE A 54 7.15 -32.05 18.06
C ILE A 54 6.34 -33.37 18.00
N ASN A 55 5.20 -33.44 18.69
CA ASN A 55 4.35 -34.63 18.74
C ASN A 55 3.11 -34.59 17.83
N ASP A 56 2.80 -33.46 17.18
CA ASP A 56 1.70 -33.36 16.21
C ASP A 56 2.01 -33.93 14.81
N THR A 57 2.97 -34.85 14.71
CA THR A 57 3.15 -35.69 13.51
C THR A 57 2.16 -36.85 13.43
N ASN A 58 1.31 -37.05 14.45
CA ASN A 58 0.39 -38.20 14.53
C ASN A 58 -1.11 -37.87 14.65
N ASN A 59 -1.53 -36.60 14.66
CA ASN A 59 -2.96 -36.25 14.66
C ASN A 59 -3.41 -35.66 13.32
N ASN A 60 -3.80 -36.58 12.43
CA ASN A 60 -4.46 -36.38 11.14
C ASN A 60 -5.90 -35.79 11.23
N THR A 61 -6.11 -34.71 11.97
CA THR A 61 -7.41 -34.02 11.98
C THR A 61 -7.26 -32.51 12.19
N SER A 62 -6.84 -31.79 11.15
CA SER A 62 -7.30 -30.41 10.94
C SER A 62 -8.13 -30.37 9.65
N ILE A 63 -9.25 -29.66 9.69
CA ILE A 63 -10.30 -29.59 8.66
C ILE A 63 -9.82 -28.85 7.38
N TYR A 64 -8.51 -28.61 7.25
CA TYR A 64 -7.86 -28.11 6.04
C TYR A 64 -6.75 -29.08 5.67
N GLY A 65 -7.02 -29.91 4.67
CA GLY A 65 -6.09 -30.89 4.15
C GLY A 65 -4.72 -30.31 3.82
N ASN A 66 -3.66 -30.98 4.29
CA ASN A 66 -2.26 -30.81 3.90
C ASN A 66 -1.88 -29.39 3.36
N GLY A 67 -1.84 -28.42 4.27
CA GLY A 67 -0.91 -27.28 4.24
C GLY A 67 -1.18 -26.09 3.31
N CYS A 68 -1.80 -26.25 2.13
CA CYS A 68 -1.81 -25.17 1.12
C CYS A 68 -2.76 -24.00 1.45
N GLY A 69 -3.98 -24.29 1.91
CA GLY A 69 -4.95 -23.27 2.32
C GLY A 69 -4.48 -22.49 3.55
N ASN A 70 -3.97 -23.20 4.56
CA ASN A 70 -3.38 -22.59 5.76
C ASN A 70 -2.16 -21.74 5.42
N TYR A 71 -1.32 -22.19 4.48
CA TYR A 71 -0.16 -21.42 4.02
C TYR A 71 -0.57 -20.10 3.37
N GLN A 72 -1.50 -20.10 2.40
CA GLN A 72 -1.93 -18.84 1.78
C GLN A 72 -2.69 -17.95 2.77
N CYS A 73 -3.55 -18.52 3.62
CA CYS A 73 -4.28 -17.75 4.64
C CYS A 73 -3.35 -17.09 5.67
N LYS A 74 -2.20 -17.69 5.99
CA LYS A 74 -1.19 -17.09 6.89
C LYS A 74 -0.69 -15.74 6.37
N TRP A 75 -0.47 -15.65 5.05
CA TRP A 75 0.04 -14.45 4.37
C TRP A 75 -1.06 -13.61 3.71
N PHE A 76 -2.33 -13.96 3.94
CA PHE A 76 -3.49 -13.28 3.37
C PHE A 76 -3.95 -12.13 4.26
N ALA A 77 -3.75 -10.90 3.80
CA ALA A 77 -4.22 -9.68 4.46
C ALA A 77 -3.83 -9.62 5.96
N SER A 78 -4.53 -8.79 6.72
CA SER A 78 -4.43 -8.73 8.18
C SER A 78 -5.57 -9.49 8.86
N THR A 79 -5.41 -9.80 10.16
CA THR A 79 -6.42 -10.50 10.96
C THR A 79 -7.81 -9.85 10.90
N PRO A 80 -7.96 -8.51 11.01
CA PRO A 80 -9.29 -7.89 10.91
C PRO A 80 -9.98 -8.17 9.58
N ILE A 81 -9.24 -8.18 8.47
CA ILE A 81 -9.77 -8.51 7.14
C ILE A 81 -10.18 -9.98 7.08
N ARG A 82 -9.34 -10.90 7.56
CA ARG A 82 -9.65 -12.34 7.57
C ARG A 82 -10.89 -12.69 8.40
N ASN A 83 -11.17 -11.94 9.47
CA ASN A 83 -12.33 -12.18 10.32
C ASN A 83 -13.67 -11.80 9.67
N VAL A 84 -13.67 -10.94 8.65
CA VAL A 84 -14.90 -10.46 7.99
C VAL A 84 -15.00 -10.85 6.51
N ALA A 85 -13.87 -11.13 5.86
CA ALA A 85 -13.84 -11.57 4.46
C ALA A 85 -14.43 -12.97 4.33
N SER A 86 -15.30 -13.16 3.34
CA SER A 86 -15.88 -14.47 3.03
C SER A 86 -15.13 -15.15 1.88
N ILE A 87 -15.04 -16.48 1.93
CA ILE A 87 -14.50 -17.30 0.82
C ILE A 87 -15.29 -17.03 -0.46
N GLY A 88 -16.62 -16.97 -0.35
CA GLY A 88 -17.48 -16.67 -1.48
C GLY A 88 -17.25 -15.28 -2.05
N GLY A 89 -17.04 -14.27 -1.21
CA GLY A 89 -16.66 -12.92 -1.64
C GLY A 89 -15.32 -12.90 -2.37
N ASN A 90 -14.32 -13.64 -1.88
CA ASN A 90 -13.02 -13.75 -2.56
C ASN A 90 -13.13 -14.34 -3.98
N ILE A 91 -13.88 -15.44 -4.13
CA ILE A 91 -14.14 -16.08 -5.43
C ILE A 91 -14.93 -15.14 -6.34
N MET A 92 -16.06 -14.61 -5.84
CA MET A 92 -17.01 -13.80 -6.62
C MET A 92 -16.49 -12.40 -6.95
N THR A 93 -15.40 -11.94 -6.32
CA THR A 93 -14.72 -10.69 -6.67
C THR A 93 -14.04 -10.77 -8.04
N GLY A 94 -13.63 -11.96 -8.49
CA GLY A 94 -12.97 -12.14 -9.79
C GLY A 94 -11.63 -11.43 -9.92
N SER A 95 -10.87 -11.33 -8.82
CA SER A 95 -9.57 -10.66 -8.82
C SER A 95 -8.51 -11.52 -9.53
N PRO A 96 -7.70 -10.96 -10.45
CA PRO A 96 -6.63 -11.70 -11.15
C PRO A 96 -5.48 -12.16 -10.23
N ILE A 97 -5.41 -11.59 -9.02
CA ILE A 97 -4.36 -11.81 -8.02
C ILE A 97 -4.96 -12.37 -6.72
N SER A 98 -6.08 -13.10 -6.81
CA SER A 98 -6.59 -13.82 -5.64
C SER A 98 -5.58 -14.89 -5.22
N ASP A 99 -5.28 -14.97 -3.92
CA ASP A 99 -4.40 -16.01 -3.37
C ASP A 99 -5.09 -17.37 -3.20
N LEU A 100 -6.42 -17.41 -3.16
CA LEU A 100 -7.19 -18.63 -2.92
C LEU A 100 -7.66 -19.30 -4.21
N VAL A 101 -7.98 -18.51 -5.24
CA VAL A 101 -8.51 -19.03 -6.50
C VAL A 101 -7.55 -19.97 -7.23
N PRO A 102 -6.21 -19.73 -7.28
CA PRO A 102 -5.28 -20.69 -7.86
C PRO A 102 -5.36 -22.06 -7.18
N ILE A 103 -5.52 -22.11 -5.85
CA ILE A 103 -5.68 -23.37 -5.11
C ILE A 103 -6.96 -24.08 -5.56
N TRP A 104 -8.08 -23.36 -5.61
CA TRP A 104 -9.35 -23.96 -5.98
C TRP A 104 -9.39 -24.42 -7.43
N GLN A 105 -8.79 -23.68 -8.36
CA GLN A 105 -8.61 -24.11 -9.75
C GLN A 105 -7.71 -25.34 -9.84
N SER A 106 -6.64 -25.36 -9.05
CA SER A 106 -5.72 -26.49 -9.05
C SER A 106 -6.40 -27.78 -8.57
N LEU A 107 -7.21 -27.68 -7.52
CA LEU A 107 -7.99 -28.79 -6.98
C LEU A 107 -9.26 -29.11 -7.76
N ASN A 108 -9.55 -28.42 -8.87
CA ASN A 108 -10.80 -28.55 -9.63
C ASN A 108 -12.06 -28.45 -8.75
N ALA A 109 -12.09 -27.49 -7.82
CA ALA A 109 -13.22 -27.30 -6.93
C ALA A 109 -14.51 -27.01 -7.71
N LYS A 110 -15.63 -27.55 -7.22
CA LYS A 110 -16.95 -27.32 -7.81
C LYS A 110 -17.72 -26.29 -6.99
N LEU A 111 -18.53 -25.49 -7.66
CA LEU A 111 -19.33 -24.43 -7.06
C LEU A 111 -20.80 -24.73 -7.27
N ASN A 112 -21.59 -24.63 -6.21
CA ASN A 112 -23.04 -24.71 -6.30
C ASN A 112 -23.62 -23.30 -6.35
N LEU A 113 -24.24 -22.96 -7.47
CA LEU A 113 -24.91 -21.70 -7.71
C LEU A 113 -26.41 -21.90 -7.51
N LEU A 114 -26.99 -21.23 -6.52
CA LEU A 114 -28.43 -21.25 -6.27
C LEU A 114 -29.09 -20.14 -7.07
N ASN A 115 -30.04 -20.48 -7.93
CA ASN A 115 -30.91 -19.49 -8.55
C ASN A 115 -32.00 -19.08 -7.56
N ILE A 116 -32.00 -17.83 -7.11
CA ILE A 116 -32.92 -17.34 -6.08
C ILE A 116 -34.38 -17.24 -6.55
N LYS A 117 -34.64 -17.33 -7.86
CA LYS A 117 -36.00 -17.32 -8.41
C LYS A 117 -36.59 -18.71 -8.58
N THR A 118 -35.78 -19.68 -9.02
CA THR A 118 -36.25 -21.05 -9.30
C THR A 118 -35.96 -22.03 -8.17
N ASN A 119 -35.09 -21.65 -7.21
CA ASN A 119 -34.50 -22.52 -6.19
C ASN A 119 -33.70 -23.70 -6.76
N GLU A 120 -33.35 -23.66 -8.06
CA GLU A 120 -32.52 -24.69 -8.69
C GLU A 120 -31.04 -24.43 -8.40
N ILE A 121 -30.29 -25.53 -8.28
CA ILE A 121 -28.84 -25.48 -8.06
C ILE A 121 -28.13 -25.89 -9.35
N ARG A 122 -27.32 -24.99 -9.89
CA ARG A 122 -26.40 -25.27 -10.99
C ARG A 122 -25.00 -25.52 -10.44
N ASN A 123 -24.39 -26.63 -10.85
CA ASN A 123 -23.00 -26.91 -10.53
C ASN A 123 -22.07 -26.40 -11.65
N ILE A 124 -20.96 -25.78 -11.28
CA ILE A 124 -19.93 -25.33 -12.22
C ILE A 124 -18.53 -25.60 -11.65
N SER A 125 -17.56 -25.98 -12.49
CA SER A 125 -16.15 -26.00 -12.06
C SER A 125 -15.65 -24.58 -11.90
N ILE A 126 -14.82 -24.33 -10.90
CA ILE A 126 -14.15 -23.03 -10.76
C ILE A 126 -13.21 -22.70 -11.93
N ARG A 127 -12.78 -23.71 -12.71
CA ARG A 127 -12.02 -23.53 -13.95
C ARG A 127 -12.85 -22.85 -15.04
N ASP A 128 -14.17 -23.05 -15.03
CA ASP A 128 -15.11 -22.50 -16.01
C ASP A 128 -15.85 -21.24 -15.50
N LEU A 129 -15.56 -20.81 -14.26
CA LEU A 129 -16.23 -19.68 -13.64
C LEU A 129 -15.80 -18.34 -14.24
N TYR A 130 -14.51 -18.14 -14.52
CA TYR A 130 -13.99 -16.84 -14.95
C TYR A 130 -13.96 -16.74 -16.48
N ILE A 131 -14.71 -15.79 -17.03
CA ILE A 131 -14.85 -15.59 -18.49
C ILE A 131 -14.27 -14.25 -18.96
N GLY A 132 -13.69 -13.47 -18.06
CA GLY A 132 -13.09 -12.17 -18.34
C GLY A 132 -12.64 -11.46 -17.07
N TYR A 133 -12.02 -10.28 -17.24
CA TYR A 133 -11.59 -9.44 -16.11
C TYR A 133 -12.78 -9.10 -15.20
N ARG A 134 -12.79 -9.66 -13.98
CA ARG A 134 -13.89 -9.53 -13.00
C ARG A 134 -15.27 -9.89 -13.58
N LYS A 135 -15.32 -10.78 -14.58
CA LYS A 135 -16.55 -11.28 -15.20
C LYS A 135 -16.67 -12.78 -14.96
N LEU A 136 -17.84 -13.19 -14.45
CA LEU A 136 -18.11 -14.56 -14.02
C LEU A 136 -19.22 -15.18 -14.87
N ASN A 137 -19.14 -16.50 -15.06
CA ASN A 137 -20.17 -17.33 -15.68
C ASN A 137 -21.31 -17.62 -14.68
N ILE A 138 -22.00 -16.57 -14.26
CA ILE A 138 -23.16 -16.61 -13.36
C ILE A 138 -24.30 -15.77 -13.93
N LEU A 139 -25.54 -16.16 -13.66
CA LEU A 139 -26.70 -15.35 -13.97
C LEU A 139 -26.92 -14.28 -12.90
N PRO A 140 -27.56 -13.13 -13.21
CA PRO A 140 -27.89 -12.11 -12.21
C PRO A 140 -28.78 -12.60 -11.06
N THR A 141 -29.44 -13.76 -11.23
CA THR A 141 -30.30 -14.41 -10.23
C THR A 141 -29.59 -15.52 -9.47
N GLU A 142 -28.33 -15.81 -9.78
CA GLU A 142 -27.56 -16.84 -9.10
C GLU A 142 -26.69 -16.26 -7.98
N ILE A 143 -26.63 -16.98 -6.87
CA ILE A 143 -25.71 -16.71 -5.76
C ILE A 143 -24.86 -17.95 -5.48
N LEU A 144 -23.63 -17.75 -5.00
CA LEU A 144 -22.81 -18.86 -4.54
C LEU A 144 -23.35 -19.41 -3.21
N LEU A 145 -23.77 -20.67 -3.20
CA LEU A 145 -24.25 -21.34 -2.00
C LEU A 145 -23.10 -21.96 -1.21
N ASN A 146 -22.24 -22.74 -1.87
CA ASN A 146 -21.08 -23.37 -1.27
C ASN A 146 -20.02 -23.77 -2.30
N VAL A 147 -18.83 -24.09 -1.79
CA VAL A 147 -17.68 -24.60 -2.56
C VAL A 147 -17.45 -26.05 -2.15
N ILE A 148 -17.40 -26.95 -3.12
CA ILE A 148 -17.08 -28.36 -2.94
C ILE A 148 -15.61 -28.55 -3.30
N ILE A 149 -14.80 -28.86 -2.29
CA ILE A 149 -13.36 -29.11 -2.45
C ILE A 149 -13.14 -30.62 -2.44
N PRO A 150 -12.45 -31.21 -3.43
CA PRO A 150 -12.12 -32.62 -3.41
C PRO A 150 -11.25 -32.99 -2.20
N ASN A 151 -11.56 -34.11 -1.54
CA ASN A 151 -10.73 -34.62 -0.46
C ASN A 151 -9.49 -35.31 -1.03
N ILE A 152 -8.37 -34.59 -1.04
CA ILE A 152 -7.07 -35.10 -1.50
C ILE A 152 -6.19 -35.62 -0.35
N VAL A 153 -6.63 -35.47 0.91
CA VAL A 153 -5.81 -35.80 2.09
C VAL A 153 -5.62 -37.30 2.25
N THR A 154 -6.59 -38.07 1.78
CA THR A 154 -6.60 -39.53 1.91
C THR A 154 -5.81 -40.24 0.81
N ASP A 155 -5.36 -39.51 -0.21
CA ASP A 155 -4.58 -40.08 -1.32
C ASP A 155 -3.10 -39.68 -1.19
N ASN A 156 -2.29 -40.62 -0.69
CA ASN A 156 -0.85 -40.40 -0.48
C ASN A 156 -0.07 -40.16 -1.78
N ASN A 157 -0.71 -40.37 -2.93
CA ASN A 157 -0.13 -40.17 -4.25
C ASN A 157 -0.41 -38.77 -4.83
N ILE A 158 -1.20 -37.94 -4.14
CA ILE A 158 -1.49 -36.56 -4.54
C ILE A 158 -0.62 -35.58 -3.76
N TYR A 159 0.10 -34.75 -4.51
CA TYR A 159 0.94 -33.68 -4.00
C TYR A 159 0.33 -32.34 -4.40
N CYS A 160 0.12 -31.44 -3.44
CA CYS A 160 -0.38 -30.10 -3.68
C CYS A 160 0.53 -29.08 -3.02
N LYS A 161 0.89 -28.01 -3.74
CA LYS A 161 1.72 -26.92 -3.23
C LYS A 161 1.21 -25.58 -3.76
N ALA A 162 1.24 -24.55 -2.92
CA ALA A 162 0.87 -23.19 -3.28
C ALA A 162 2.03 -22.23 -3.02
N PHE A 163 2.15 -21.21 -3.87
CA PHE A 163 3.18 -20.19 -3.79
C PHE A 163 2.57 -18.79 -3.86
N LYS A 164 3.26 -17.82 -3.24
CA LYS A 164 2.92 -16.40 -3.29
C LYS A 164 4.19 -15.57 -3.20
N GLN A 165 4.37 -14.66 -4.15
CA GLN A 165 5.37 -13.61 -4.09
C GLN A 165 4.68 -12.25 -4.07
N SER A 166 5.07 -11.39 -3.14
CA SER A 166 4.59 -10.01 -2.98
C SER A 166 5.75 -9.08 -2.63
N LYS A 167 5.54 -7.76 -2.57
CA LYS A 167 6.61 -6.79 -2.22
C LYS A 167 6.97 -6.87 -0.74
N ARG A 168 6.00 -7.21 0.11
CA ARG A 168 6.19 -7.53 1.53
C ARG A 168 5.51 -8.87 1.86
N LYS A 169 6.00 -9.60 2.86
CA LYS A 169 5.52 -10.95 3.20
C LYS A 169 4.04 -11.00 3.62
N GLU A 170 3.59 -10.01 4.38
CA GLU A 170 2.24 -9.96 4.98
C GLU A 170 1.44 -8.76 4.46
N ASP A 171 0.10 -8.89 4.46
CA ASP A 171 -0.83 -7.81 4.12
C ASP A 171 -0.63 -7.20 2.72
N ASP A 172 -0.10 -7.96 1.77
CA ASP A 172 0.20 -7.44 0.43
C ASP A 172 -0.47 -8.26 -0.66
N ILE A 173 -0.69 -7.57 -1.78
CA ILE A 173 -1.17 -8.19 -3.01
C ILE A 173 -0.08 -9.03 -3.64
N ALA A 174 -0.44 -10.18 -4.20
CA ALA A 174 0.49 -11.00 -4.95
C ALA A 174 0.95 -10.28 -6.24
N ILE A 175 2.26 -10.34 -6.50
CA ILE A 175 2.85 -10.07 -7.82
C ILE A 175 2.57 -11.27 -8.72
N VAL A 176 2.90 -12.47 -8.23
CA VAL A 176 2.53 -13.76 -8.78
C VAL A 176 2.15 -14.66 -7.62
N ASN A 177 1.11 -15.47 -7.81
CA ASN A 177 0.80 -16.58 -6.93
C ASN A 177 0.40 -17.78 -7.78
N SER A 178 0.54 -18.97 -7.22
CA SER A 178 0.24 -20.19 -7.96
C SER A 178 -0.16 -21.33 -7.06
N CYS A 179 -0.75 -22.35 -7.66
CA CYS A 179 -0.91 -23.65 -7.03
C CYS A 179 -0.70 -24.74 -8.06
N MET A 180 0.01 -25.79 -7.64
CA MET A 180 0.31 -26.96 -8.43
C MET A 180 -0.17 -28.20 -7.69
N THR A 181 -0.87 -29.07 -8.39
CA THR A 181 -1.33 -30.37 -7.90
C THR A 181 -0.86 -31.45 -8.88
N ILE A 182 -0.21 -32.49 -8.38
CA ILE A 182 0.32 -33.62 -9.17
C ILE A 182 -0.13 -34.91 -8.50
N LYS A 183 -0.64 -35.86 -9.28
CA LYS A 183 -0.89 -37.23 -8.85
C LYS A 183 0.12 -38.16 -9.51
N LEU A 184 0.84 -38.94 -8.71
CA LEU A 184 1.84 -39.90 -9.18
C LEU A 184 1.35 -41.33 -8.96
N ASN A 185 1.64 -42.25 -9.88
CA ASN A 185 1.48 -43.67 -9.59
C ASN A 185 2.71 -44.25 -8.87
N ASN A 186 2.65 -45.54 -8.53
CA ASN A 186 3.74 -46.24 -7.83
C ASN A 186 5.08 -46.24 -8.61
N ASN A 187 5.06 -45.97 -9.92
CA ASN A 187 6.25 -45.88 -10.77
C ASN A 187 6.68 -44.41 -11.01
N ASN A 188 6.17 -43.46 -10.23
CA ASN A 188 6.40 -42.02 -10.37
C ASN A 188 5.94 -41.42 -11.71
N ILE A 189 5.01 -42.09 -12.40
CA ILE A 189 4.40 -41.55 -13.62
C ILE A 189 3.27 -40.60 -13.22
N ILE A 190 3.22 -39.42 -13.83
CA ILE A 190 2.20 -38.42 -13.61
C ILE A 190 0.87 -38.91 -14.20
N GLU A 191 -0.10 -39.24 -13.35
CA GLU A 191 -1.45 -39.64 -13.75
C GLU A 191 -2.37 -38.45 -13.99
N ASP A 192 -2.23 -37.41 -13.15
CA ASP A 192 -2.98 -36.17 -13.25
C ASP A 192 -2.09 -34.99 -12.81
N CYS A 193 -2.31 -33.84 -13.42
CA CYS A 193 -1.60 -32.62 -13.10
C CYS A 193 -2.49 -31.40 -13.31
N SER A 194 -2.33 -30.42 -12.43
CA SER A 194 -3.07 -29.19 -12.49
C SER A 194 -2.21 -28.04 -11.97
N ILE A 195 -2.01 -27.04 -12.82
CA ILE A 195 -1.19 -25.86 -12.51
C ILE A 195 -2.01 -24.61 -12.79
N SER A 196 -2.08 -23.71 -11.81
CA SER A 196 -2.83 -22.44 -11.90
C SER A 196 -2.00 -21.25 -11.41
N PHE A 197 -2.15 -20.09 -12.05
CA PHE A 197 -1.43 -18.85 -11.73
C PHE A 197 -2.37 -17.65 -11.60
N GLY A 198 -2.13 -16.81 -10.59
CA GLY A 198 -2.63 -15.44 -10.52
C GLY A 198 -1.50 -14.42 -10.75
N GLY A 199 -1.86 -13.20 -11.14
CA GLY A 199 -0.90 -12.12 -11.48
C GLY A 199 -0.24 -12.23 -12.87
N MET A 200 -0.49 -13.34 -13.58
CA MET A 200 0.05 -13.63 -14.91
C MET A 200 -0.91 -13.30 -16.06
N SER A 201 -2.14 -12.85 -15.77
CA SER A 201 -3.13 -12.45 -16.77
C SER A 201 -4.19 -11.52 -16.14
N PHE A 202 -5.21 -11.12 -16.92
CA PHE A 202 -6.37 -10.37 -16.44
C PHE A 202 -7.35 -11.23 -15.61
N MET A 203 -7.07 -12.51 -15.41
CA MET A 203 -7.77 -13.42 -14.51
C MET A 203 -6.79 -14.49 -14.00
N VAL A 204 -7.20 -15.28 -13.00
CA VAL A 204 -6.44 -16.46 -12.62
C VAL A 204 -6.58 -17.51 -13.73
N ILE A 205 -5.44 -18.02 -14.19
CA ILE A 205 -5.37 -18.92 -15.35
C ILE A 205 -5.03 -20.34 -14.91
N TYR A 206 -5.69 -21.30 -15.54
CA TYR A 206 -5.39 -22.72 -15.47
C TYR A 206 -4.61 -23.14 -16.72
N LEU A 207 -3.43 -23.75 -16.55
CA LEU A 207 -2.51 -24.04 -17.65
C LEU A 207 -2.78 -25.40 -18.29
N ASN A 208 -3.88 -25.54 -19.02
CA ASN A 208 -4.28 -26.81 -19.62
C ASN A 208 -3.18 -27.43 -20.53
N TYR A 209 -2.51 -26.59 -21.32
CA TYR A 209 -1.43 -27.02 -22.23
C TYR A 209 -0.24 -27.66 -21.49
N LEU A 210 0.03 -27.22 -20.27
CA LEU A 210 1.14 -27.74 -19.48
C LEU A 210 0.78 -29.09 -18.87
N ASN A 211 -0.47 -29.24 -18.40
CA ASN A 211 -0.96 -30.50 -17.88
C ASN A 211 -0.96 -31.59 -18.96
N GLU A 212 -1.41 -31.26 -20.17
CA GLU A 212 -1.37 -32.17 -21.34
C GLU A 212 0.05 -32.65 -21.66
N TYR A 213 1.05 -31.78 -21.50
CA TYR A 213 2.45 -32.15 -21.68
C TYR A 213 2.97 -33.05 -20.55
N LEU A 214 2.59 -32.80 -19.30
CA LEU A 214 3.13 -33.48 -18.12
C LEU A 214 2.59 -34.90 -17.92
N ILE A 215 1.32 -35.14 -18.24
CA ILE A 215 0.67 -36.45 -18.03
C ILE A 215 1.40 -37.56 -18.79
N GLY A 216 1.60 -38.70 -18.11
CA GLY A 216 2.26 -39.88 -18.67
C GLY A 216 3.79 -39.86 -18.60
N LYS A 217 4.42 -38.77 -18.16
CA LYS A 217 5.88 -38.72 -17.96
C LYS A 217 6.27 -39.24 -16.57
N ASN A 218 7.40 -39.95 -16.49
CA ASN A 218 8.04 -40.27 -15.22
C ASN A 218 8.66 -38.99 -14.61
N PHE A 219 8.16 -38.56 -13.46
CA PHE A 219 8.55 -37.31 -12.80
C PHE A 219 10.01 -37.28 -12.36
N ILE A 220 10.56 -38.43 -11.96
CA ILE A 220 11.94 -38.52 -11.45
C ILE A 220 12.92 -38.67 -12.60
N GLU A 221 12.72 -39.67 -13.46
CA GLU A 221 13.67 -40.00 -14.53
C GLU A 221 13.78 -38.88 -15.57
N ASN A 222 12.68 -38.19 -15.86
CA ASN A 222 12.64 -37.13 -16.87
C ASN A 222 12.64 -35.72 -16.28
N TYR A 223 12.96 -35.55 -14.99
CA TYR A 223 12.78 -34.27 -14.29
C TYR A 223 13.38 -33.07 -15.04
N ASN A 224 14.66 -33.14 -15.44
CA ASN A 224 15.34 -32.02 -16.11
C ASN A 224 14.70 -31.69 -17.47
N LEU A 225 14.32 -32.72 -18.24
CA LEU A 225 13.67 -32.55 -19.54
C LEU A 225 12.23 -32.03 -19.40
N ILE A 226 11.52 -32.48 -18.36
CA ILE A 226 10.22 -31.94 -17.98
C ILE A 226 10.35 -30.45 -17.71
N LEU A 227 11.25 -30.07 -16.80
CA LEU A 227 11.47 -28.68 -16.40
C LEU A 227 11.85 -27.77 -17.57
N GLU A 228 12.84 -28.17 -18.39
CA GLU A 228 13.30 -27.36 -19.52
C GLU A 228 12.17 -27.08 -20.53
N ASN A 229 11.37 -28.10 -20.84
CA ASN A 229 10.28 -27.96 -21.80
C ASN A 229 9.06 -27.26 -21.20
N SER A 230 8.78 -27.42 -19.91
CA SER A 230 7.76 -26.64 -19.20
C SER A 230 8.08 -25.14 -19.27
N ILE A 231 9.34 -24.76 -19.00
CA ILE A 231 9.81 -23.38 -19.12
C ILE A 231 9.65 -22.86 -20.56
N LYS A 232 9.99 -23.66 -21.58
CA LYS A 232 9.77 -23.29 -22.99
C LYS A 232 8.29 -23.05 -23.28
N LEU A 233 7.41 -23.96 -22.86
CA LEU A 233 5.96 -23.82 -23.04
C LEU A 233 5.40 -22.60 -22.31
N LEU A 234 5.86 -22.31 -21.09
CA LEU A 234 5.49 -21.10 -20.37
C LEU A 234 5.90 -19.84 -21.16
N ASN A 235 7.13 -19.78 -21.66
CA ASN A 235 7.60 -18.63 -22.43
C ASN A 235 6.85 -18.43 -23.75
N GLU A 236 6.46 -19.51 -24.41
CA GLU A 236 5.67 -19.45 -25.65
C GLU A 236 4.22 -19.01 -25.41
N LYS A 237 3.61 -19.46 -24.30
CA LYS A 237 2.18 -19.27 -24.04
C LYS A 237 1.86 -18.07 -23.13
N LEU A 238 2.69 -17.80 -22.12
CA LEU A 238 2.57 -16.64 -21.23
C LEU A 238 3.38 -15.47 -21.79
N ASN A 239 2.82 -14.75 -22.75
CA ASN A 239 3.48 -13.59 -23.35
C ASN A 239 3.15 -12.30 -22.57
N LEU A 240 3.89 -12.04 -21.48
CA LEU A 240 3.81 -10.79 -20.73
C LEU A 240 4.72 -9.72 -21.37
N ASN A 241 4.13 -8.81 -22.14
CA ASN A 241 4.86 -7.67 -22.70
C ASN A 241 5.15 -6.59 -21.63
N GLU A 242 6.03 -5.63 -21.94
CA GLU A 242 6.41 -4.54 -21.02
C GLU A 242 5.23 -3.65 -20.61
N ASN A 243 4.22 -3.55 -21.48
CA ASN A 243 3.01 -2.75 -21.26
C ASN A 243 1.94 -3.47 -20.43
N THR A 244 2.22 -4.67 -19.93
CA THR A 244 1.23 -5.42 -19.14
C THR A 244 0.94 -4.69 -17.83
N PRO A 245 -0.33 -4.47 -17.46
CA PRO A 245 -0.70 -3.85 -16.20
C PRO A 245 0.03 -4.48 -15.00
N GLY A 246 0.51 -3.64 -14.09
CA GLY A 246 1.34 -4.03 -12.95
C GLY A 246 2.85 -4.01 -13.22
N GLY A 247 3.28 -3.93 -14.49
CA GLY A 247 4.70 -3.88 -14.87
C GLY A 247 5.47 -5.15 -14.46
N GLN A 248 6.78 -5.05 -14.26
CA GLN A 248 7.61 -6.17 -13.76
C GLN A 248 7.47 -7.45 -14.60
N SER A 249 7.21 -7.36 -15.90
CA SER A 249 6.87 -8.51 -16.74
C SER A 249 7.95 -9.58 -16.74
N LEU A 250 9.23 -9.19 -16.87
CA LEU A 250 10.36 -10.12 -16.77
C LEU A 250 10.41 -10.81 -15.41
N TYR A 251 10.24 -10.05 -14.31
CA TYR A 251 10.24 -10.61 -12.95
C TYR A 251 9.09 -11.60 -12.74
N ARG A 252 7.88 -11.28 -13.22
CA ARG A 252 6.71 -12.16 -13.18
C ARG A 252 6.95 -13.46 -13.96
N MET A 253 7.53 -13.36 -15.16
CA MET A 253 7.92 -14.54 -15.95
C MET A 253 8.95 -15.40 -15.20
N THR A 254 9.99 -14.81 -14.64
CA THR A 254 11.00 -15.54 -13.85
C THR A 254 10.39 -16.24 -12.62
N LEU A 255 9.44 -15.59 -11.92
CA LEU A 255 8.75 -16.21 -10.79
C LEU A 255 7.96 -17.46 -11.23
N SER A 256 7.24 -17.38 -12.34
CA SER A 256 6.46 -18.52 -12.85
C SER A 256 7.34 -19.73 -13.19
N GLN A 257 8.57 -19.50 -13.67
CA GLN A 257 9.53 -20.56 -13.98
C GLN A 257 10.21 -21.14 -12.73
N LYS A 258 10.51 -20.29 -11.74
CA LYS A 258 11.14 -20.73 -10.49
C LYS A 258 10.20 -21.61 -9.65
N GLU A 259 8.90 -21.30 -9.65
CA GLU A 259 7.90 -22.10 -8.94
C GLU A 259 7.77 -23.52 -9.51
N GLU A 260 8.18 -23.77 -10.76
CA GLU A 260 8.23 -25.12 -11.37
C GLU A 260 9.46 -25.94 -10.98
N SER A 261 10.52 -25.35 -10.41
CA SER A 261 11.79 -26.05 -10.09
C SER A 261 11.72 -26.89 -8.79
N ILE A 262 10.63 -27.64 -8.64
CA ILE A 262 10.13 -28.38 -7.47
C ILE A 262 11.12 -29.39 -6.81
N GLN A 263 12.28 -29.68 -7.39
CA GLN A 263 13.20 -30.70 -6.88
C GLN A 263 13.71 -30.46 -5.45
N SER A 264 13.84 -29.21 -4.98
CA SER A 264 14.57 -28.95 -3.73
C SER A 264 13.78 -29.18 -2.43
N GLU A 265 12.45 -29.28 -2.45
CA GLU A 265 11.64 -29.28 -1.22
C GLU A 265 10.96 -30.61 -0.85
N TYR A 266 10.88 -31.58 -1.77
CA TYR A 266 10.23 -32.87 -1.51
C TYR A 266 11.21 -33.83 -0.83
N HIS A 267 11.27 -33.77 0.51
CA HIS A 267 12.10 -34.61 1.39
C HIS A 267 11.86 -36.14 1.26
N TYR A 268 10.93 -36.58 0.41
CA TYR A 268 10.58 -37.99 0.17
C TYR A 268 11.02 -38.53 -1.20
N LEU A 269 11.67 -37.72 -2.04
CA LEU A 269 12.28 -38.20 -3.28
C LEU A 269 13.72 -38.69 -3.01
N PRO A 270 14.17 -39.81 -3.60
CA PRO A 270 15.53 -40.29 -3.44
C PRO A 270 16.51 -39.18 -3.84
N LYS A 271 17.41 -38.84 -2.91
CA LYS A 271 18.45 -37.80 -3.02
C LYS A 271 19.22 -37.96 -4.34
N ILE A 272 18.88 -37.15 -5.33
CA ILE A 272 19.78 -36.79 -6.43
C ILE A 272 20.58 -35.57 -5.94
N ASP A 273 21.88 -35.56 -6.21
CA ASP A 273 22.89 -34.76 -5.53
C ASP A 273 22.51 -33.30 -5.22
N LYS A 274 22.77 -32.94 -3.96
CA LYS A 274 22.50 -31.63 -3.35
C LYS A 274 23.23 -30.51 -4.09
N TYR A 275 22.49 -29.71 -4.85
CA TYR A 275 22.71 -28.27 -4.84
C TYR A 275 21.79 -27.69 -3.76
N GLU A 276 22.36 -27.29 -2.62
CA GLU A 276 21.64 -26.65 -1.52
C GLU A 276 21.07 -25.29 -1.95
N PHE A 277 19.93 -25.31 -2.63
CA PHE A 277 19.04 -24.16 -2.67
C PHE A 277 18.30 -24.10 -1.35
N GLY A 278 18.82 -23.27 -0.45
CA GLY A 278 18.36 -23.14 0.93
C GLY A 278 16.83 -22.98 1.03
N GLN A 279 16.20 -23.98 1.64
CA GLN A 279 14.96 -23.78 2.37
C GLN A 279 15.24 -22.86 3.55
N TYR A 280 15.23 -21.56 3.31
CA TYR A 280 15.02 -20.58 4.37
C TYR A 280 13.52 -20.31 4.45
N ILE A 281 12.77 -21.24 5.05
CA ILE A 281 11.76 -20.77 6.01
C ILE A 281 12.61 -20.12 7.10
N GLN A 282 12.93 -18.84 6.93
CA GLN A 282 13.36 -18.03 8.06
C GLN A 282 12.17 -18.03 9.00
N ASP A 283 12.18 -18.97 9.96
CA ASP A 283 11.64 -18.68 11.28
C ASP A 283 12.15 -17.28 11.60
N LEU A 284 11.21 -16.35 11.79
CA LEU A 284 11.53 -14.97 12.10
C LEU A 284 12.37 -15.00 13.37
N LYS A 285 13.71 -14.97 13.21
CA LYS A 285 14.62 -14.80 14.34
C LYS A 285 14.14 -13.56 15.07
N LEU A 286 13.73 -13.74 16.33
CA LEU A 286 13.40 -12.67 17.25
C LEU A 286 14.45 -11.57 17.06
N LYS A 287 14.04 -10.37 16.64
CA LYS A 287 14.93 -9.22 16.66
C LYS A 287 15.18 -8.86 18.12
N SER A 288 16.24 -9.42 18.70
CA SER A 288 16.80 -8.93 19.96
C SER A 288 17.56 -7.64 19.67
N ASN A 289 17.07 -6.53 20.23
CA ASN A 289 17.80 -5.27 20.23
C ASN A 289 18.44 -5.10 21.61
N ILE A 290 19.77 -5.09 21.68
CA ILE A 290 20.51 -4.68 22.87
C ILE A 290 20.80 -3.18 22.70
N ILE A 291 20.27 -2.34 23.59
CA ILE A 291 20.56 -0.92 23.62
C ILE A 291 21.56 -0.68 24.75
N ASP A 292 22.83 -0.49 24.39
CA ASP A 292 23.87 -0.14 25.35
C ASP A 292 23.85 1.37 25.59
N LEU A 293 23.20 1.80 26.68
CA LEU A 293 23.17 3.22 27.07
C LEU A 293 24.37 3.49 27.97
N ASN A 294 25.37 4.21 27.44
CA ASN A 294 26.40 4.84 28.27
C ASN A 294 25.72 5.84 29.21
N LEU A 295 25.45 5.41 30.44
CA LEU A 295 24.88 6.22 31.50
C LEU A 295 25.85 7.35 31.85
N VAL A 296 25.64 8.53 31.27
CA VAL A 296 26.22 9.76 31.80
C VAL A 296 25.61 9.97 33.18
N LYS A 297 26.43 9.70 34.21
CA LYS A 297 26.09 9.97 35.60
C LYS A 297 25.85 11.46 35.78
N GLU A 298 24.72 11.78 36.42
CA GLU A 298 24.42 13.07 37.07
C GLU A 298 23.96 14.24 36.19
N LEU A 299 22.80 14.09 35.53
CA LEU A 299 21.91 15.23 35.26
C LEU A 299 20.47 14.89 35.67
N ASN A 300 19.77 15.84 36.32
CA ASN A 300 18.47 15.58 36.94
C ASN A 300 17.36 15.22 35.93
N THR A 301 17.45 15.70 34.68
CA THR A 301 16.44 15.52 33.63
C THR A 301 17.00 15.21 32.24
N ILE A 302 18.09 15.88 31.82
CA ILE A 302 18.73 15.70 30.49
C ILE A 302 19.48 14.36 30.44
N GLY A 303 19.33 13.61 29.34
CA GLY A 303 20.00 12.32 29.13
C GLY A 303 19.30 11.11 29.77
N LYS A 304 18.19 11.31 30.50
CA LYS A 304 17.33 10.23 31.01
C LYS A 304 16.32 9.79 29.96
N ASN A 305 16.02 8.50 29.93
CA ASN A 305 14.96 7.93 29.11
C ASN A 305 13.58 8.23 29.73
N HIS A 306 12.98 9.35 29.36
CA HIS A 306 11.61 9.69 29.75
C HIS A 306 10.61 9.16 28.73
N VAL A 307 9.48 8.69 29.23
CA VAL A 307 8.34 8.34 28.36
C VAL A 307 7.78 9.63 27.75
N ASP A 308 7.33 9.58 26.49
CA ASP A 308 6.57 10.67 25.86
C ASP A 308 5.43 11.11 26.81
N ILE A 309 5.37 12.41 27.12
CA ILE A 309 4.36 13.02 28.00
C ILE A 309 2.92 12.76 27.51
N TYR A 310 2.73 12.51 26.21
CA TYR A 310 1.45 12.15 25.61
C TYR A 310 1.28 10.64 25.41
N GLY A 311 2.29 9.82 25.69
CA GLY A 311 2.30 8.39 25.39
C GLY A 311 1.11 7.63 25.98
N LYS A 312 0.80 7.87 27.27
CA LYS A 312 -0.37 7.26 27.92
C LYS A 312 -1.69 7.69 27.25
N LYS A 313 -1.84 8.98 26.94
CA LYS A 313 -3.05 9.49 26.28
C LYS A 313 -3.22 8.93 24.86
N SER A 314 -2.13 8.79 24.11
CA SER A 314 -2.19 8.25 22.74
C SER A 314 -2.63 6.79 22.73
N VAL A 315 -2.15 6.01 23.69
CA VAL A 315 -2.53 4.60 23.86
C VAL A 315 -3.98 4.44 24.34
N GLU A 316 -4.48 5.37 25.16
CA GLU A 316 -5.88 5.40 25.61
C GLU A 316 -6.86 6.01 24.58
N GLY A 317 -6.38 6.45 23.41
CA GLY A 317 -7.20 7.16 22.42
C GLY A 317 -7.67 8.56 22.88
N LYS A 318 -6.97 9.18 23.84
CA LYS A 318 -7.29 10.50 24.42
C LYS A 318 -6.43 11.64 23.88
N SER A 319 -5.42 11.34 23.07
CA SER A 319 -4.69 12.39 22.34
C SER A 319 -5.58 12.91 21.23
N GLN A 320 -5.82 14.23 21.20
CA GLN A 320 -6.62 14.86 20.14
C GLN A 320 -5.75 15.20 18.93
N TYR A 321 -6.09 14.60 17.79
CA TYR A 321 -5.67 15.00 16.45
C TYR A 321 -6.69 15.98 15.84
N LEU A 322 -6.47 16.44 14.60
CA LEU A 322 -7.31 17.49 14.05
C LEU A 322 -8.78 17.07 13.91
N ASP A 323 -9.01 15.85 13.42
CA ASP A 323 -10.38 15.37 13.18
C ASP A 323 -11.12 15.01 14.48
N ASP A 324 -10.39 14.82 15.59
CA ASP A 324 -10.99 14.59 16.92
C ASP A 324 -11.55 15.88 17.54
N ILE A 325 -11.28 17.05 16.96
CA ILE A 325 -11.86 18.32 17.39
C ILE A 325 -13.37 18.25 17.11
N PRO A 326 -14.25 18.40 18.12
CA PRO A 326 -15.70 18.30 17.95
C PRO A 326 -16.21 19.15 16.79
N HIS A 327 -17.16 18.60 16.03
CA HIS A 327 -17.78 19.32 14.93
C HIS A 327 -18.62 20.49 15.46
N LEU A 328 -18.53 21.62 14.77
CA LEU A 328 -19.35 22.79 15.06
C LEU A 328 -20.68 22.71 14.31
N GLU A 329 -21.70 23.39 14.85
CA GLU A 329 -22.99 23.51 14.16
C GLU A 329 -22.80 24.25 12.83
N ASN A 330 -23.48 23.78 11.78
CA ASN A 330 -23.37 24.32 10.41
C ASN A 330 -21.95 24.29 9.81
N GLU A 331 -21.05 23.45 10.32
CA GLU A 331 -19.75 23.17 9.71
C GLU A 331 -19.92 22.44 8.36
N LEU A 332 -19.22 22.90 7.32
CA LEU A 332 -19.16 22.24 6.02
C LEU A 332 -17.95 21.33 5.91
N GLN A 333 -18.14 20.17 5.29
CA GLN A 333 -17.08 19.24 4.93
C GLN A 333 -16.58 19.54 3.53
N ALA A 334 -15.26 19.66 3.39
CA ALA A 334 -14.57 19.99 2.16
C ALA A 334 -13.89 18.76 1.54
N TYR A 335 -13.98 18.64 0.22
CA TYR A 335 -13.23 17.64 -0.54
C TYR A 335 -12.51 18.26 -1.74
N PRO A 336 -11.18 18.06 -1.87
CA PRO A 336 -10.39 18.70 -2.92
C PRO A 336 -10.60 18.05 -4.29
N ILE A 337 -10.43 18.86 -5.33
CA ILE A 337 -10.38 18.42 -6.72
C ILE A 337 -9.00 18.71 -7.27
N PHE A 338 -8.38 17.72 -7.90
CA PHE A 338 -7.00 17.79 -8.38
C PHE A 338 -6.92 17.69 -9.90
N THR A 339 -5.83 18.22 -10.46
CA THR A 339 -5.43 17.98 -11.85
C THR A 339 -5.22 16.49 -12.11
N THR A 340 -5.62 16.03 -13.29
CA THR A 340 -5.48 14.63 -13.73
C THR A 340 -4.56 14.44 -14.92
N GLN A 341 -4.07 15.54 -15.51
CA GLN A 341 -3.16 15.53 -16.66
C GLN A 341 -1.78 16.03 -16.24
N PRO A 342 -0.67 15.39 -16.65
CA PRO A 342 0.67 15.79 -16.24
C PRO A 342 1.08 17.15 -16.82
N TYR A 343 0.65 17.45 -18.05
CA TYR A 343 0.91 18.74 -18.68
C TYR A 343 -0.18 19.05 -19.72
N ALA A 344 -1.04 20.04 -19.44
CA ALA A 344 -2.11 20.44 -20.34
C ALA A 344 -2.74 21.78 -19.92
N LYS A 345 -3.30 22.51 -20.88
CA LYS A 345 -4.12 23.69 -20.62
C LYS A 345 -5.47 23.28 -20.05
N ILE A 346 -5.95 23.98 -19.02
CA ILE A 346 -7.29 23.83 -18.47
C ILE A 346 -8.23 24.72 -19.28
N ILE A 347 -9.18 24.11 -19.99
CA ILE A 347 -10.13 24.82 -20.85
C ILE A 347 -11.40 25.17 -20.10
N GLU A 348 -11.90 24.21 -19.32
CA GLU A 348 -13.19 24.33 -18.66
C GLU A 348 -13.21 23.47 -17.40
N ILE A 349 -13.87 23.99 -16.37
CA ILE A 349 -14.23 23.28 -15.16
C ILE A 349 -15.76 23.39 -15.08
N ASP A 350 -16.44 22.26 -15.19
CA ASP A 350 -17.91 22.17 -15.13
C ASP A 350 -18.31 21.44 -13.84
N GLU A 351 -18.81 22.21 -12.89
CA GLU A 351 -19.30 21.77 -11.59
C GLU A 351 -20.82 21.59 -11.52
N SER A 352 -21.56 21.85 -12.60
CA SER A 352 -23.03 21.94 -12.61
C SER A 352 -23.70 20.72 -11.98
N LYS A 353 -23.33 19.52 -12.44
CA LYS A 353 -23.84 18.24 -11.92
C LYS A 353 -23.46 17.98 -10.46
N ALA A 354 -22.33 18.51 -10.01
CA ALA A 354 -21.92 18.38 -8.61
C ALA A 354 -22.77 19.28 -7.71
N LEU A 355 -23.08 20.50 -8.15
CA LEU A 355 -23.92 21.45 -7.40
C LEU A 355 -25.39 21.01 -7.31
N GLU A 356 -25.88 20.22 -8.27
CA GLU A 356 -27.23 19.64 -8.22
C GLU A 356 -27.38 18.51 -7.18
N MET A 357 -26.27 17.96 -6.66
CA MET A 357 -26.32 16.85 -5.73
C MET A 357 -26.77 17.27 -4.33
N GLU A 358 -27.54 16.40 -3.69
CA GLU A 358 -28.05 16.64 -2.34
C GLU A 358 -26.93 16.89 -1.33
N GLY A 359 -27.08 17.97 -0.55
CA GLY A 359 -26.16 18.34 0.52
C GLY A 359 -24.92 19.11 0.05
N VAL A 360 -24.68 19.24 -1.26
CA VAL A 360 -23.64 20.12 -1.81
C VAL A 360 -24.09 21.57 -1.70
N LYS A 361 -23.19 22.44 -1.24
CA LYS A 361 -23.49 23.86 -0.99
C LYS A 361 -22.72 24.77 -1.92
N TYR A 362 -21.43 24.51 -2.11
CA TYR A 362 -20.56 25.37 -2.89
C TYR A 362 -19.50 24.56 -3.65
N PHE A 363 -19.09 25.11 -4.79
CA PHE A 363 -17.83 24.80 -5.44
C PHE A 363 -16.94 26.03 -5.34
N VAL A 364 -15.68 25.84 -4.91
CA VAL A 364 -14.69 26.91 -4.73
C VAL A 364 -13.58 26.69 -5.74
N ASN A 365 -13.15 27.75 -6.43
CA ASN A 365 -12.04 27.69 -7.38
C ASN A 365 -11.20 28.98 -7.36
N TYR A 366 -10.27 29.10 -8.31
CA TYR A 366 -9.36 30.24 -8.42
C TYR A 366 -10.06 31.61 -8.53
N LYS A 367 -11.31 31.67 -9.02
CA LYS A 367 -12.09 32.92 -9.15
C LYS A 367 -12.56 33.45 -7.80
N ASP A 368 -12.63 32.59 -6.79
CA ASP A 368 -13.04 32.95 -5.43
C ASP A 368 -11.87 33.45 -4.57
N VAL A 369 -10.63 33.39 -5.09
CA VAL A 369 -9.42 33.70 -4.32
C VAL A 369 -9.03 35.17 -4.48
N PRO A 370 -9.00 35.98 -3.41
CA PRO A 370 -8.54 37.37 -3.48
C PRO A 370 -7.11 37.52 -4.01
N ASN A 371 -6.21 36.62 -3.63
CA ASN A 371 -4.86 36.53 -4.18
C ASN A 371 -4.45 35.06 -4.39
N ASN A 372 -4.47 34.62 -5.64
CA ASN A 372 -4.27 33.19 -5.93
C ASN A 372 -2.82 32.70 -5.79
N ASN A 373 -1.84 33.58 -5.62
CA ASN A 373 -0.43 33.23 -5.66
C ASN A 373 0.13 32.93 -4.26
N ILE A 374 0.61 31.70 -4.03
CA ILE A 374 1.12 31.21 -2.74
C ILE A 374 2.48 30.50 -2.84
N GLY A 375 3.25 30.75 -3.90
CA GLY A 375 4.61 30.20 -4.04
C GLY A 375 5.49 30.55 -2.85
N ILE A 376 5.98 29.52 -2.14
CA ILE A 376 6.83 29.67 -0.94
C ILE A 376 8.30 29.37 -1.21
N VAL A 377 8.60 28.27 -1.89
CA VAL A 377 9.98 27.91 -2.25
C VAL A 377 10.45 28.79 -3.40
N ILE A 378 9.61 28.90 -4.42
CA ILE A 378 9.82 29.81 -5.55
C ILE A 378 8.63 30.76 -5.60
N PRO A 379 8.85 32.07 -5.35
CA PRO A 379 7.78 33.05 -5.42
C PRO A 379 7.07 33.02 -6.77
N ASN A 380 5.75 33.13 -6.76
CA ASN A 380 4.91 33.19 -7.96
C ASN A 380 4.76 31.90 -8.78
N GLU A 381 5.32 30.77 -8.35
CA GLU A 381 5.19 29.50 -9.09
C GLU A 381 4.03 28.60 -8.64
N GLU A 382 3.47 28.83 -7.44
CA GLU A 382 2.33 28.06 -6.95
C GLU A 382 1.08 28.92 -6.78
N GLU A 383 -0.05 28.31 -7.14
CA GLU A 383 -1.40 28.85 -6.96
C GLU A 383 -2.16 28.11 -5.85
N VAL A 384 -3.14 28.76 -5.20
CA VAL A 384 -4.07 28.09 -4.28
C VAL A 384 -4.88 27.07 -5.08
N PHE A 385 -5.51 27.54 -6.16
CA PHE A 385 -6.20 26.73 -7.14
C PHE A 385 -5.62 27.01 -8.53
N LYS A 386 -5.23 25.98 -9.26
CA LYS A 386 -4.73 26.09 -10.63
C LYS A 386 -5.77 26.78 -11.52
N SER A 387 -5.36 27.87 -12.17
CA SER A 387 -6.26 28.74 -12.92
C SER A 387 -6.25 28.51 -14.43
N SER A 388 -5.11 28.11 -15.00
CA SER A 388 -4.87 28.12 -16.44
C SER A 388 -4.32 26.80 -17.01
N GLU A 389 -3.40 26.16 -16.32
CA GLU A 389 -2.71 24.97 -16.80
C GLU A 389 -2.39 23.99 -15.68
N SER A 390 -2.43 22.71 -16.04
CA SER A 390 -1.85 21.63 -15.26
C SER A 390 -0.38 21.47 -15.62
N THR A 391 0.50 21.52 -14.62
CA THR A 391 1.94 21.26 -14.76
C THR A 391 2.39 20.01 -14.01
N SER A 392 1.46 19.34 -13.32
CA SER A 392 1.64 18.02 -12.73
C SER A 392 0.26 17.45 -12.37
N CYS A 393 0.12 16.12 -12.28
CA CYS A 393 -1.06 15.51 -11.66
C CYS A 393 -1.06 15.79 -10.14
N GLY A 394 -2.24 16.05 -9.57
CA GLY A 394 -2.38 16.26 -8.13
C GLY A 394 -2.30 17.72 -7.65
N GLN A 395 -2.28 18.69 -8.54
CA GLN A 395 -2.38 20.12 -8.20
C GLN A 395 -3.84 20.50 -7.96
N LEU A 396 -4.11 21.33 -6.95
CA LEU A 396 -5.48 21.66 -6.56
C LEU A 396 -6.14 22.56 -7.62
N ILE A 397 -7.35 22.22 -8.08
CA ILE A 397 -8.13 23.02 -9.05
C ILE A 397 -9.39 23.60 -8.39
N GLY A 398 -9.95 22.89 -7.41
CA GLY A 398 -11.13 23.36 -6.71
C GLY A 398 -11.40 22.59 -5.43
N LEU A 399 -12.47 23.00 -4.75
CA LEU A 399 -12.93 22.44 -3.48
C LEU A 399 -14.45 22.33 -3.50
N ILE A 400 -15.00 21.14 -3.23
CA ILE A 400 -16.44 20.97 -2.99
C ILE A 400 -16.70 21.13 -1.50
N LEU A 401 -17.70 21.93 -1.15
CA LEU A 401 -18.22 22.06 0.21
C LEU A 401 -19.61 21.44 0.29
N ALA A 402 -19.80 20.50 1.22
CA ALA A 402 -21.08 19.83 1.45
C ALA A 402 -21.36 19.63 2.94
N ASN A 403 -22.58 19.23 3.29
CA ASN A 403 -22.95 18.94 4.68
C ASN A 403 -22.18 17.75 5.29
N THR A 404 -21.77 16.78 4.45
CA THR A 404 -21.02 15.59 4.87
C THR A 404 -19.84 15.32 3.95
N LEU A 405 -18.80 14.65 4.47
CA LEU A 405 -17.62 14.30 3.68
C LEU A 405 -17.97 13.37 2.51
N ASN A 406 -18.88 12.42 2.72
CA ASN A 406 -19.30 11.49 1.66
C ASN A 406 -20.02 12.22 0.53
N GLN A 407 -20.89 13.18 0.83
CA GLN A 407 -21.53 14.02 -0.20
C GLN A 407 -20.48 14.83 -0.98
N ALA A 408 -19.54 15.47 -0.29
CA ALA A 408 -18.46 16.22 -0.95
C ALA A 408 -17.59 15.32 -1.85
N ARG A 409 -17.30 14.09 -1.40
CA ARG A 409 -16.50 13.11 -2.14
C ARG A 409 -17.24 12.53 -3.35
N GLU A 410 -18.53 12.25 -3.26
CA GLU A 410 -19.29 11.77 -4.43
C GLU A 410 -19.52 12.90 -5.44
N ALA A 411 -19.74 14.12 -4.97
CA ALA A 411 -19.90 15.30 -5.82
C ALA A 411 -18.61 15.69 -6.54
N SER A 412 -17.44 15.55 -5.91
CA SER A 412 -16.17 15.83 -6.59
C SER A 412 -15.94 14.94 -7.82
N LYS A 413 -16.47 13.71 -7.83
CA LYS A 413 -16.43 12.80 -9.00
C LYS A 413 -17.34 13.25 -10.15
N LYS A 414 -18.26 14.18 -9.92
CA LYS A 414 -19.17 14.73 -10.94
C LYS A 414 -18.67 16.03 -11.57
N VAL A 415 -17.62 16.63 -11.03
CA VAL A 415 -16.96 17.78 -11.66
C VAL A 415 -16.16 17.31 -12.87
N ILE A 416 -16.45 17.92 -14.01
CA ILE A 416 -15.81 17.58 -15.29
C ILE A 416 -14.76 18.65 -15.59
N ILE A 417 -13.53 18.21 -15.87
CA ILE A 417 -12.42 19.10 -16.22
C ILE A 417 -12.00 18.79 -17.65
N LYS A 418 -12.10 19.78 -18.52
CA LYS A 418 -11.67 19.67 -19.92
C LYS A 418 -10.25 20.21 -20.06
N TYR A 419 -9.39 19.37 -20.61
CA TYR A 419 -8.00 19.70 -20.86
C TYR A 419 -7.73 19.76 -22.37
N GLN A 420 -6.85 20.67 -22.76
CA GLN A 420 -6.25 20.70 -24.09
C GLN A 420 -4.75 20.43 -23.96
N PRO A 421 -4.23 19.33 -24.52
CA PRO A 421 -2.79 19.11 -24.59
C PRO A 421 -2.11 20.26 -25.33
N PHE A 422 -0.95 20.68 -24.86
CA PHE A 422 -0.12 21.65 -25.57
C PHE A 422 0.47 20.99 -26.82
N GLU A 423 0.42 21.69 -27.96
CA GLU A 423 0.92 21.17 -29.23
C GLU A 423 2.43 20.92 -29.17
N ASN A 424 2.87 19.77 -29.67
CA ASN A 424 4.28 19.37 -29.75
C ASN A 424 5.06 19.32 -28.42
N SER A 425 4.39 19.42 -27.27
CA SER A 425 5.05 19.27 -25.97
C SER A 425 4.74 17.91 -25.36
N LYS A 426 5.78 17.14 -25.06
CA LYS A 426 5.68 15.97 -24.20
C LYS A 426 5.88 16.41 -22.75
N PRO A 427 5.12 15.86 -21.78
CA PRO A 427 5.42 16.12 -20.38
C PRO A 427 6.83 15.61 -20.05
N ILE A 428 7.59 16.41 -19.30
CA ILE A 428 8.89 16.03 -18.76
C ILE A 428 8.61 15.22 -17.49
N LEU A 429 8.91 13.92 -17.50
CA LEU A 429 8.48 13.01 -16.42
C LEU A 429 9.64 12.46 -15.59
N ASN A 430 10.80 12.27 -16.19
CA ASN A 430 11.98 11.73 -15.54
C ASN A 430 13.17 12.71 -15.57
N ILE A 431 14.24 12.37 -14.86
CA ILE A 431 15.43 13.22 -14.75
C ILE A 431 16.13 13.38 -16.11
N ASP A 432 16.20 12.32 -16.92
CA ASP A 432 16.82 12.36 -18.24
C ASP A 432 16.07 13.28 -19.19
N ASP A 433 14.73 13.26 -19.18
CA ASP A 433 13.89 14.19 -19.94
C ASP A 433 14.22 15.63 -19.56
N ALA A 434 14.37 15.92 -18.27
CA ALA A 434 14.68 17.26 -17.77
C ALA A 434 16.08 17.71 -18.19
N ILE A 435 17.08 16.83 -18.10
CA ILE A 435 18.45 17.09 -18.56
C ILE A 435 18.47 17.37 -20.06
N ASN A 436 17.84 16.50 -20.86
CA ASN A 436 17.81 16.61 -22.32
C ASN A 436 17.09 17.88 -22.82
N SER A 437 16.14 18.40 -22.03
CA SER A 437 15.38 19.60 -22.35
C SER A 437 15.89 20.88 -21.66
N ASN A 438 16.99 20.80 -20.90
CA ASN A 438 17.53 21.89 -20.08
C ASN A 438 16.49 22.53 -19.15
N SER A 439 15.60 21.70 -18.59
CA SER A 439 14.50 22.13 -17.72
C SER A 439 14.89 22.04 -16.25
N PHE A 440 15.58 23.07 -15.73
CA PHE A 440 16.05 23.13 -14.35
C PHE A 440 15.42 24.31 -13.58
N PHE A 441 15.37 24.21 -12.24
CA PHE A 441 15.12 25.38 -11.40
C PHE A 441 16.36 26.30 -11.45
N ASN A 442 16.18 27.60 -11.70
CA ASN A 442 17.28 28.56 -11.92
C ASN A 442 18.37 28.54 -10.80
N ASP A 443 19.62 28.76 -11.20
CA ASP A 443 20.92 28.67 -10.48
C ASP A 443 21.11 29.49 -9.17
N GLN A 444 20.06 29.93 -8.48
CA GLN A 444 20.22 30.60 -7.18
C GLN A 444 20.59 29.66 -6.03
N TYR A 445 20.73 28.36 -6.29
CA TYR A 445 21.11 27.37 -5.29
C TYR A 445 22.61 27.13 -5.31
N ARG A 446 23.21 27.11 -4.12
CA ARG A 446 24.64 26.84 -3.94
C ARG A 446 24.96 25.43 -4.42
N HIS A 447 25.58 25.32 -5.58
CA HIS A 447 26.33 24.12 -5.95
C HIS A 447 27.52 24.02 -5.01
N LEU A 448 27.38 23.25 -3.93
CA LEU A 448 28.55 22.68 -3.26
C LEU A 448 29.00 21.50 -4.11
N GLN A 449 29.54 21.81 -5.29
CA GLN A 449 30.30 20.84 -6.04
C GLN A 449 31.53 20.53 -5.18
N SER A 450 31.69 19.27 -4.78
CA SER A 450 32.91 18.78 -4.14
C SER A 450 34.03 18.91 -5.17
N SER A 451 34.58 20.13 -5.27
CA SER A 451 35.58 20.59 -6.23
C SER A 451 35.15 20.62 -7.70
N ASN A 452 35.43 21.73 -8.41
CA ASN A 452 35.36 21.85 -9.87
C ASN A 452 36.46 21.01 -10.57
N ILE A 453 36.96 19.96 -9.92
CA ILE A 453 38.04 19.14 -10.43
C ILE A 453 37.40 18.14 -11.38
N SER A 454 37.62 18.34 -12.67
CA SER A 454 37.32 17.35 -13.71
C SER A 454 38.00 16.01 -13.37
N PHE A 455 37.45 14.91 -13.85
CA PHE A 455 38.07 13.59 -13.67
C PHE A 455 39.53 13.56 -14.16
N SER A 456 39.86 14.34 -15.19
CA SER A 456 41.22 14.58 -15.67
C SER A 456 42.12 15.26 -14.64
N GLU A 457 41.66 16.34 -14.01
CA GLU A 457 42.40 17.05 -12.97
C GLU A 457 42.56 16.19 -11.72
N PHE A 458 41.55 15.38 -11.37
CA PHE A 458 41.63 14.44 -10.25
C PHE A 458 42.70 13.38 -10.50
N LYS A 459 42.76 12.82 -11.72
CA LYS A 459 43.83 11.89 -12.13
C LYS A 459 45.22 12.50 -12.03
N GLU A 460 45.37 13.76 -12.42
CA GLU A 460 46.65 14.48 -12.34
C GLU A 460 47.07 14.71 -10.87
N MET A 461 46.13 15.06 -10.01
CA MET A 461 46.38 15.22 -8.57
C MET A 461 46.84 13.91 -7.92
N ILE A 462 46.22 12.78 -8.24
CA ILE A 462 46.62 11.46 -7.72
C ILE A 462 48.02 11.06 -8.21
N LYS A 463 48.35 11.32 -9.49
CA LYS A 463 49.72 11.09 -10.02
C LYS A 463 50.81 11.84 -9.26
N ASN A 464 50.48 13.02 -8.72
CA ASN A 464 51.41 13.84 -7.94
C ASN A 464 51.52 13.42 -6.46
N THR A 465 50.76 12.41 -6.01
CA THR A 465 50.91 11.81 -4.68
C THR A 465 52.01 10.74 -4.67
N LYS A 466 52.75 10.61 -3.56
CA LYS A 466 53.78 9.56 -3.37
C LYS A 466 53.20 8.17 -3.07
N ILE A 467 51.96 7.91 -3.48
CA ILE A 467 51.28 6.65 -3.21
C ILE A 467 51.62 5.70 -4.38
N GLU A 468 52.44 4.69 -4.11
CA GLU A 468 53.05 3.76 -5.09
C GLU A 468 52.12 2.65 -5.61
N ASN A 469 50.83 2.66 -5.23
CA ASN A 469 49.92 1.56 -5.57
C ASN A 469 49.30 1.70 -6.97
N GLU A 470 49.00 0.56 -7.60
CA GLU A 470 48.14 0.51 -8.79
C GLU A 470 46.70 0.94 -8.43
N TYR A 471 46.10 1.80 -9.27
CA TYR A 471 44.74 2.29 -9.08
C TYR A 471 43.80 1.68 -10.13
N GLU A 472 42.66 1.18 -9.68
CA GLU A 472 41.52 0.86 -10.55
C GLU A 472 40.46 1.97 -10.45
N TYR A 473 39.92 2.37 -11.59
CA TYR A 473 38.88 3.39 -11.67
C TYR A 473 37.54 2.71 -11.94
N ILE A 474 36.54 2.98 -11.10
CA ILE A 474 35.18 2.48 -11.27
C ILE A 474 34.26 3.66 -11.56
N GLU A 475 33.55 3.60 -12.67
CA GLU A 475 32.52 4.55 -13.08
C GLU A 475 31.18 3.83 -13.17
N GLY A 476 30.11 4.50 -12.77
CA GLY A 476 28.77 3.95 -12.87
C GLY A 476 27.71 4.91 -12.31
N ASP A 477 26.48 4.67 -12.73
CA ASP A 477 25.31 5.45 -12.31
C ASP A 477 24.53 4.72 -11.22
N CYS A 478 23.88 5.50 -10.35
CA CYS A 478 22.96 4.99 -9.34
C CYS A 478 21.68 5.81 -9.35
N TYR A 479 20.53 5.13 -9.36
CA TYR A 479 19.22 5.76 -9.26
C TYR A 479 18.57 5.44 -7.92
N ILE A 480 18.08 6.46 -7.24
CA ILE A 480 17.33 6.34 -5.98
C ILE A 480 15.91 6.83 -6.25
N GLY A 481 14.94 5.93 -6.07
CA GLY A 481 13.53 6.27 -6.25
C GLY A 481 13.01 7.23 -5.17
N GLY A 482 11.85 7.84 -5.45
CA GLY A 482 11.17 8.70 -4.48
C GLY A 482 10.62 7.95 -3.26
N GLN A 483 10.27 8.69 -2.21
CA GLN A 483 9.70 8.17 -0.98
C GLN A 483 8.48 8.99 -0.57
N GLU A 484 7.36 8.31 -0.30
CA GLU A 484 6.19 8.96 0.30
C GLU A 484 6.31 8.98 1.82
N HIS A 485 5.88 10.08 2.44
CA HIS A 485 6.02 10.28 3.89
C HIS A 485 5.20 9.28 4.70
N PHE A 486 4.02 8.92 4.19
CA PHE A 486 3.12 7.95 4.78
C PHE A 486 2.78 8.22 6.26
N TYR A 487 2.59 9.49 6.63
CA TYR A 487 2.05 9.86 7.93
C TYR A 487 0.65 9.26 8.11
N LEU A 488 0.38 8.71 9.30
CA LEU A 488 -0.86 7.99 9.58
C LEU A 488 -2.06 8.93 9.70
N GLU A 489 -1.86 10.12 10.27
CA GLU A 489 -2.82 11.21 10.12
C GLU A 489 -2.51 11.90 8.79
N THR A 490 -3.41 11.78 7.82
CA THR A 490 -3.32 12.47 6.53
C THR A 490 -3.33 13.99 6.67
N GLN A 491 -3.31 14.73 5.55
CA GLN A 491 -3.49 16.17 5.59
C GLN A 491 -4.91 16.51 6.06
N SER A 492 -5.00 17.44 7.02
CA SER A 492 -6.25 17.88 7.61
C SER A 492 -6.17 19.36 8.01
N CYS A 493 -7.29 20.07 7.90
CA CYS A 493 -7.42 21.48 8.26
C CYS A 493 -8.86 21.78 8.71
N LEU A 494 -9.02 22.67 9.68
CA LEU A 494 -10.30 23.22 10.12
C LEU A 494 -10.15 24.73 10.20
N VAL A 495 -11.03 25.46 9.51
CA VAL A 495 -11.06 26.93 9.50
C VAL A 495 -12.34 27.40 10.14
N ILE A 496 -12.23 28.25 11.16
CA ILE A 496 -13.32 28.86 11.92
C ILE A 496 -13.20 30.38 11.75
N PRO A 497 -14.06 31.01 10.93
CA PRO A 497 -14.16 32.47 10.91
C PRO A 497 -14.88 32.96 12.19
N GLU A 498 -14.35 33.99 12.87
CA GLU A 498 -14.81 34.40 14.21
C GLU A 498 -15.94 35.46 14.25
N SER A 499 -16.49 35.92 13.11
CA SER A 499 -17.58 36.93 13.15
C SER A 499 -18.73 36.68 12.18
N ASN A 500 -19.96 36.89 12.68
CA ASN A 500 -21.20 36.99 11.90
C ASN A 500 -21.28 38.32 11.10
N ASN A 501 -20.28 39.19 11.22
CA ASN A 501 -20.21 40.50 10.57
C ASN A 501 -18.92 40.59 9.73
N PHE A 502 -18.91 39.83 8.64
CA PHE A 502 -17.80 39.68 7.68
C PHE A 502 -17.31 40.99 7.03
N ILE A 503 -17.99 42.11 7.29
CA ILE A 503 -17.61 43.46 6.89
C ILE A 503 -16.32 43.92 7.61
N GLU A 504 -16.04 43.44 8.84
CA GLU A 504 -14.86 43.86 9.61
C GLU A 504 -13.61 43.00 9.41
N LYS A 505 -13.69 41.87 8.68
CA LYS A 505 -12.55 40.97 8.38
C LYS A 505 -11.71 40.59 9.63
N SER A 506 -12.29 40.55 10.83
CA SER A 506 -11.55 40.33 12.07
C SER A 506 -11.77 38.91 12.61
N GLY A 507 -10.65 38.23 12.92
CA GLY A 507 -10.59 36.94 13.61
C GLY A 507 -10.81 35.71 12.70
N TRP A 508 -9.73 35.01 12.37
CA TRP A 508 -9.75 33.70 11.71
C TRP A 508 -8.93 32.71 12.54
N THR A 509 -9.57 31.68 13.08
CA THR A 509 -8.86 30.58 13.74
C THR A 509 -8.73 29.42 12.77
N ILE A 510 -7.49 29.00 12.52
CA ILE A 510 -7.15 27.89 11.63
C ILE A 510 -6.45 26.81 12.45
N TYR A 511 -7.09 25.66 12.58
CA TYR A 511 -6.43 24.45 13.02
C TYR A 511 -5.85 23.74 11.80
N SER A 512 -4.56 23.42 11.81
CA SER A 512 -3.90 22.72 10.72
C SER A 512 -2.96 21.65 11.26
N SER A 513 -3.00 20.47 10.65
CA SER A 513 -1.98 19.44 10.89
C SER A 513 -0.71 19.83 10.12
N THR A 514 0.09 20.73 10.70
CA THR A 514 1.23 21.38 10.04
C THR A 514 2.46 21.45 10.94
N GLN A 515 3.65 21.28 10.35
CA GLN A 515 4.93 21.50 11.03
C GLN A 515 5.32 22.98 11.03
N SER A 516 4.66 23.82 10.21
CA SER A 516 5.01 25.23 10.07
C SER A 516 3.79 26.15 10.16
N ILE A 517 3.47 26.55 11.40
CA ILE A 517 2.35 27.45 11.69
C ILE A 517 2.54 28.85 11.12
N SER A 518 3.77 29.38 11.14
CA SER A 518 4.11 30.72 10.63
C SER A 518 3.93 30.79 9.11
N THR A 519 4.47 29.81 8.39
CA THR A 519 4.26 29.66 6.94
C THR A 519 2.79 29.53 6.60
N THR A 520 2.05 28.71 7.35
CA THR A 520 0.60 28.55 7.14
C THR A 520 -0.12 29.89 7.31
N GLN A 521 0.20 30.66 8.36
CA GLN A 521 -0.39 31.98 8.62
C GLN A 521 -0.07 32.96 7.50
N GLN A 522 1.19 33.03 7.06
CA GLN A 522 1.63 33.90 5.96
C GLN A 522 0.89 33.60 4.66
N LEU A 523 0.79 32.32 4.27
CA LEU A 523 0.15 31.96 3.02
C LEU A 523 -1.37 32.16 3.05
N VAL A 524 -2.03 31.87 4.17
CA VAL A 524 -3.47 32.15 4.29
C VAL A 524 -3.73 33.66 4.32
N SER A 525 -2.89 34.44 5.00
CA SER A 525 -2.91 35.90 4.99
C SER A 525 -2.80 36.45 3.57
N LYS A 526 -1.84 35.93 2.79
CA LYS A 526 -1.69 36.26 1.38
C LYS A 526 -2.94 35.90 0.59
N ALA A 527 -3.42 34.66 0.69
CA ALA A 527 -4.57 34.14 -0.07
C ALA A 527 -5.86 34.93 0.18
N LEU A 528 -6.16 35.24 1.45
CA LEU A 528 -7.33 36.04 1.84
C LEU A 528 -7.17 37.54 1.62
N ASN A 529 -5.95 38.01 1.31
CA ASN A 529 -5.58 39.42 1.30
C ASN A 529 -5.93 40.13 2.63
N LEU A 530 -5.51 39.51 3.73
CA LEU A 530 -5.66 39.99 5.11
C LEU A 530 -4.30 40.17 5.76
N SER A 531 -4.23 41.00 6.81
CA SER A 531 -3.03 41.10 7.65
C SER A 531 -2.87 39.85 8.52
N MET A 532 -1.62 39.43 8.74
CA MET A 532 -1.32 38.23 9.55
C MET A 532 -1.89 38.30 10.97
N ASN A 533 -1.99 39.49 11.57
CA ASN A 533 -2.58 39.67 12.90
C ASN A 533 -4.09 39.36 12.97
N GLN A 534 -4.77 39.22 11.83
CA GLN A 534 -6.18 38.82 11.76
C GLN A 534 -6.36 37.29 11.72
N ILE A 535 -5.26 36.54 11.58
CA ILE A 535 -5.26 35.08 11.40
C ILE A 535 -4.45 34.42 12.50
N GLN A 536 -5.09 33.50 13.22
CA GLN A 536 -4.45 32.67 14.23
C GLN A 536 -4.36 31.22 13.71
N VAL A 537 -3.15 30.69 13.59
CA VAL A 537 -2.93 29.28 13.25
C VAL A 537 -2.56 28.51 14.50
N LYS A 538 -3.23 27.38 14.72
CA LYS A 538 -3.00 26.43 15.81
C LYS A 538 -2.75 25.06 15.22
N THR A 539 -1.86 24.29 15.83
CA THR A 539 -1.82 22.85 15.64
C THR A 539 -2.80 22.18 16.61
N PRO A 540 -3.35 21.00 16.28
CA PRO A 540 -3.96 20.13 17.28
C PRO A 540 -2.95 19.74 18.38
N GLN A 541 -3.40 19.05 19.43
CA GLN A 541 -2.51 18.59 20.49
C GLN A 541 -1.39 17.68 19.97
N LYS A 542 -1.69 16.86 18.96
CA LYS A 542 -0.71 16.04 18.24
C LYS A 542 -0.94 16.07 16.74
N ILE A 543 0.16 15.94 16.01
CA ILE A 543 0.19 15.65 14.57
C ILE A 543 0.59 14.18 14.43
N GLY A 544 -0.20 13.40 13.68
CA GLY A 544 0.00 11.96 13.49
C GLY A 544 1.06 11.63 12.43
N GLY A 545 2.26 12.21 12.60
CA GLY A 545 3.36 12.14 11.66
C GLY A 545 3.37 13.31 10.67
N GLY A 546 4.57 13.77 10.31
CA GLY A 546 4.79 14.87 9.37
C GLY A 546 5.96 14.60 8.43
N PHE A 547 7.13 14.29 9.00
CA PHE A 547 8.34 13.83 8.28
C PHE A 547 8.81 14.79 7.17
N GLY A 548 8.47 16.08 7.24
CA GLY A 548 8.75 17.09 6.20
C GLY A 548 7.55 17.33 5.27
N GLY A 549 6.70 16.32 5.08
CA GLY A 549 5.52 16.41 4.19
C GLY A 549 4.42 17.34 4.68
N LYS A 550 4.47 17.78 5.95
CA LYS A 550 3.57 18.76 6.55
C LYS A 550 4.25 20.11 6.84
N GLU A 551 5.45 20.34 6.30
CA GLU A 551 6.17 21.60 6.45
C GLU A 551 5.59 22.72 5.59
N THR A 552 5.31 22.42 4.31
CA THR A 552 4.78 23.41 3.35
C THR A 552 3.45 22.99 2.73
N ARG A 553 3.25 21.69 2.46
CA ARG A 553 2.07 21.21 1.72
C ARG A 553 0.76 21.34 2.48
N ALA A 554 0.80 21.28 3.81
CA ALA A 554 -0.38 21.52 4.66
C ALA A 554 -0.95 22.94 4.44
N SER A 555 -0.09 23.92 4.20
CA SER A 555 -0.47 25.32 4.03
C SER A 555 -1.32 25.57 2.77
N VAL A 556 -1.10 24.80 1.70
CA VAL A 556 -1.88 24.93 0.47
C VAL A 556 -3.34 24.52 0.70
N LEU A 557 -3.55 23.41 1.43
CA LEU A 557 -4.89 22.99 1.82
C LEU A 557 -5.52 23.94 2.84
N ALA A 558 -4.73 24.51 3.75
CA ALA A 558 -5.22 25.53 4.67
C ALA A 558 -5.69 26.79 3.93
N CYS A 559 -4.96 27.25 2.90
CA CYS A 559 -5.39 28.34 2.02
C CYS A 559 -6.72 27.99 1.35
N ALA A 560 -6.83 26.82 0.73
CA ALA A 560 -8.06 26.38 0.07
C ALA A 560 -9.26 26.32 1.03
N CYS A 561 -9.08 25.78 2.24
CA CYS A 561 -10.14 25.76 3.26
C CYS A 561 -10.53 27.16 3.71
N ALA A 562 -9.55 28.08 3.84
CA ALA A 562 -9.81 29.46 4.19
C ALA A 562 -10.60 30.20 3.10
N ILE A 563 -10.32 29.96 1.81
CA ILE A 563 -11.14 30.49 0.71
C ILE A 563 -12.54 29.86 0.74
N GLY A 564 -12.65 28.56 1.04
CA GLY A 564 -13.95 27.91 1.22
C GLY A 564 -14.77 28.54 2.35
N ALA A 565 -14.15 28.84 3.48
CA ALA A 565 -14.78 29.51 4.60
C ALA A 565 -15.15 30.98 4.25
N LEU A 566 -14.30 31.67 3.48
CA LEU A 566 -14.61 33.01 2.95
C LEU A 566 -15.83 33.01 2.02
N LYS A 567 -15.92 32.03 1.12
CA LYS A 567 -17.05 31.92 0.18
C LYS A 567 -18.36 31.54 0.88
N SER A 568 -18.29 30.55 1.77
CA SER A 568 -19.46 30.00 2.44
C SER A 568 -19.91 30.81 3.65
N GLN A 569 -19.04 31.63 4.22
CA GLN A 569 -19.24 32.31 5.50
C GLN A 569 -19.54 31.32 6.65
N GLN A 570 -18.94 30.13 6.57
CA GLN A 570 -19.14 29.03 7.50
C GLN A 570 -17.81 28.41 7.90
N THR A 571 -17.81 27.67 9.01
CA THR A 571 -16.70 26.79 9.37
C THR A 571 -16.51 25.73 8.29
N VAL A 572 -15.27 25.52 7.86
CA VAL A 572 -14.91 24.51 6.85
C VAL A 572 -13.89 23.53 7.43
N ARG A 573 -14.20 22.23 7.34
CA ARG A 573 -13.29 21.15 7.71
C ARG A 573 -12.90 20.33 6.49
N LEU A 574 -11.62 20.02 6.39
CA LEU A 574 -11.03 19.12 5.43
C LEU A 574 -10.22 18.08 6.20
N TRP A 575 -10.47 16.80 5.96
CA TRP A 575 -9.71 15.71 6.55
C TRP A 575 -9.66 14.52 5.59
N ASN A 576 -8.77 13.57 5.88
CA ASN A 576 -8.53 12.40 5.04
C ASN A 576 -8.03 12.72 3.62
N VAL A 577 -7.20 13.76 3.48
CA VAL A 577 -6.68 14.17 2.17
C VAL A 577 -5.29 13.59 1.92
N ILE A 578 -5.20 12.87 0.81
CA ILE A 578 -3.97 12.36 0.22
C ILE A 578 -3.80 13.04 -1.13
N PHE A 579 -2.65 13.69 -1.36
CA PHE A 579 -2.34 14.25 -2.67
C PHE A 579 -2.15 13.11 -3.67
N ASN A 580 -3.06 12.98 -4.64
CA ASN A 580 -2.95 11.97 -5.68
C ASN A 580 -2.12 12.51 -6.86
N ARG A 581 -0.89 12.01 -7.00
CA ARG A 581 0.03 12.38 -8.09
C ARG A 581 0.12 11.32 -9.19
N THR A 582 -0.76 10.32 -9.19
CA THR A 582 -0.70 9.25 -10.18
C THR A 582 -1.08 9.78 -11.56
N ILE A 583 -0.15 9.60 -12.51
CA ILE A 583 -0.42 9.84 -13.92
C ILE A 583 -1.22 8.64 -14.44
N LYS A 584 -2.44 8.89 -14.92
CA LYS A 584 -3.16 7.91 -15.74
C LYS A 584 -2.70 8.13 -17.17
N LEU A 585 -1.67 7.40 -17.58
CA LEU A 585 -1.24 7.32 -18.99
C LEU A 585 -2.27 6.54 -19.80
#